data_AF-A0A7S2IYI9-F1
#
_entry.id   AF-A0A7S2IYI9-F1
#
_cell.length_a   1.000
_cell.length_b   1.000
_cell.length_c   1.000
_cell.angle_alpha   90.00
_cell.angle_beta   90.00
_cell.angle_gamma   90.00
#
_symmetry.space_group_name_H-M   'P 1'
#
loop_
_entity.id
_entity.type
_entity.pdbx_description
1 polymer ?
#
loop_
_entity_poly.entity_id
_entity_poly.type
_entity_poly.pdbx_seq_one_letter_code
_entity_poly.pdbx_strand_id
1 'polypeptide(L)'
;MTKVPPVQTKMPPPVLLTGPRLGGIVGALLTVTTTLYLNHDREAKEWDPSVSNATAVVGYWPPPSGDFNWCEPDYVYTPFVVELWNSATSLCFLIGPLLLWSGTRTFEVRVNLLLVAAIGLGSAIFHATLHYKGQLVDELPMICYVVHTVALLSSRDVSCPKPLYIAMIVLSMLLLGTSREELIHKAGRVLMVLSFSACFVWLACSLA
;
A
#
# COMPACT_ATOMS: atom_id res chain seq x y z
N MET A 1 -16.18 -58.98 20.75
CA MET A 1 -16.15 -57.51 20.72
C MET A 1 -15.71 -57.07 19.34
N THR A 2 -16.66 -56.67 18.50
CA THR A 2 -16.41 -56.19 17.13
C THR A 2 -15.81 -54.77 17.20
N LYS A 3 -14.57 -54.62 16.71
CA LYS A 3 -13.91 -53.29 16.62
C LYS A 3 -14.64 -52.46 15.56
N VAL A 4 -15.29 -51.39 16.00
CA VAL A 4 -15.83 -50.35 15.11
C VAL A 4 -14.64 -49.64 14.43
N PRO A 5 -14.61 -49.53 13.10
CA PRO A 5 -13.54 -48.83 12.41
C PRO A 5 -13.60 -47.32 12.70
N PRO A 6 -12.44 -46.63 12.76
CA PRO A 6 -12.39 -45.21 13.05
C PRO A 6 -13.08 -44.41 11.94
N VAL A 7 -13.96 -43.50 12.34
CA VAL A 7 -14.62 -42.54 11.45
C VAL A 7 -13.55 -41.63 10.86
N GLN A 8 -13.30 -41.75 9.56
CA GLN A 8 -12.45 -40.81 8.83
C GLN A 8 -13.18 -39.47 8.74
N THR A 9 -12.85 -38.53 9.62
CA THR A 9 -13.22 -37.12 9.46
C THR A 9 -12.46 -36.58 8.25
N LYS A 10 -13.12 -36.47 7.09
CA LYS A 10 -12.58 -35.72 5.95
C LYS A 10 -12.29 -34.30 6.44
N MET A 11 -11.01 -33.93 6.51
CA MET A 11 -10.64 -32.54 6.71
C MET A 11 -11.30 -31.71 5.61
N PRO A 12 -11.94 -30.57 5.94
CA PRO A 12 -12.46 -29.68 4.92
C PRO A 12 -11.31 -29.30 3.99
N PRO A 13 -11.54 -29.21 2.67
CA PRO A 13 -10.50 -28.82 1.74
C PRO A 13 -9.90 -27.48 2.19
N PRO A 14 -8.57 -27.28 2.05
CA PRO A 14 -7.96 -26.01 2.39
C PRO A 14 -8.68 -24.91 1.60
N VAL A 15 -9.05 -23.84 2.30
CA VAL A 15 -9.68 -22.68 1.67
C VAL A 15 -8.65 -22.06 0.72
N LEU A 16 -8.73 -22.45 -0.55
CA LEU A 16 -7.88 -21.87 -1.59
C LEU A 16 -8.28 -20.41 -1.76
N LEU A 17 -7.32 -19.51 -1.57
CA LEU A 17 -7.50 -18.08 -1.75
C LEU A 17 -7.55 -17.80 -3.25
N THR A 18 -8.76 -17.84 -3.83
CA THR A 18 -8.97 -17.51 -5.24
C THR A 18 -8.82 -16.00 -5.44
N GLY A 19 -8.47 -15.59 -6.66
CA GLY A 19 -8.36 -14.17 -7.04
C GLY A 19 -9.54 -13.33 -6.54
N PRO A 20 -10.81 -13.70 -6.81
CA PRO A 20 -11.98 -12.94 -6.37
C PRO A 20 -12.11 -12.82 -4.85
N ARG A 21 -11.71 -13.87 -4.10
CA ARG A 21 -11.72 -13.84 -2.63
C ARG A 21 -10.67 -12.88 -2.09
N LEU A 22 -9.47 -12.88 -2.68
CA LEU A 22 -8.42 -11.92 -2.35
C LEU A 22 -8.85 -10.49 -2.71
N GLY A 23 -9.47 -10.29 -3.88
CA GLY A 23 -10.04 -9.01 -4.31
C GLY A 23 -11.08 -8.45 -3.33
N GLY A 24 -12.00 -9.30 -2.86
CA GLY A 24 -12.99 -8.93 -1.85
C GLY A 24 -12.37 -8.52 -0.52
N ILE A 25 -11.34 -9.26 -0.05
CA ILE A 25 -10.61 -8.94 1.19
C ILE A 25 -9.92 -7.58 1.06
N VAL A 26 -9.15 -7.36 -0.01
CA VAL A 26 -8.43 -6.10 -0.22
C VAL A 26 -9.41 -4.93 -0.42
N GLY A 27 -10.50 -5.12 -1.15
CA GLY A 27 -11.53 -4.08 -1.33
C GLY A 27 -12.20 -3.68 -0.01
N ALA A 28 -12.49 -4.64 0.87
CA ALA A 28 -13.01 -4.37 2.21
C ALA A 28 -11.98 -3.60 3.06
N LEU A 29 -10.71 -4.02 3.04
CA LEU A 29 -9.63 -3.31 3.73
C LEU A 29 -9.48 -1.86 3.23
N LEU A 30 -9.48 -1.64 1.92
CA LEU A 30 -9.40 -0.31 1.31
C LEU A 30 -10.59 0.58 1.68
N THR A 31 -11.78 -0.01 1.80
CA THR A 31 -12.97 0.73 2.24
C THR A 31 -12.83 1.15 3.69
N VAL A 32 -12.42 0.24 4.58
CA VAL A 32 -12.16 0.54 5.99
C VAL A 32 -11.10 1.61 6.13
N THR A 33 -9.96 1.49 5.43
CA THR A 33 -8.89 2.51 5.50
C THR A 33 -9.33 3.85 4.93
N THR A 34 -10.14 3.87 3.88
CA THR A 34 -10.72 5.12 3.34
C THR A 34 -11.73 5.75 4.32
N THR A 35 -12.54 4.94 5.00
CA THR A 35 -13.44 5.43 6.05
C THR A 35 -12.65 5.99 7.23
N LEU A 36 -11.57 5.32 7.63
CA LEU A 36 -10.66 5.85 8.65
C LEU A 36 -9.99 7.14 8.18
N TYR A 37 -9.52 7.22 6.93
CA TYR A 37 -8.97 8.46 6.36
C TYR A 37 -9.93 9.64 6.48
N LEU A 38 -11.21 9.41 6.19
CA LEU A 38 -12.23 10.46 6.18
C LEU A 38 -12.71 10.85 7.58
N ASN A 39 -12.62 9.94 8.56
CA ASN A 39 -13.22 10.12 9.90
C ASN A 39 -12.21 10.16 11.05
N HIS A 40 -10.92 9.87 10.82
CA HIS A 40 -9.91 9.89 11.86
C HIS A 40 -9.50 11.32 12.17
N ASP A 41 -9.62 11.72 13.44
CA ASP A 41 -9.15 13.02 13.92
C ASP A 41 -7.63 13.11 13.75
N ARG A 42 -7.21 13.86 12.73
CA ARG A 42 -5.79 14.05 12.38
C ARG A 42 -5.00 14.75 13.50
N GLU A 43 -5.69 15.42 14.41
CA GLU A 43 -5.14 16.28 15.46
C GLU A 43 -4.95 15.56 16.81
N ALA A 44 -5.46 14.32 16.98
CA ALA A 44 -5.38 13.62 18.28
C ALA A 44 -3.97 13.09 18.63
N LYS A 45 -3.04 13.16 17.68
CA LYS A 45 -1.63 12.78 17.82
C LYS A 45 -0.70 13.99 17.65
N GLU A 46 -1.23 15.20 17.80
CA GLU A 46 -0.40 16.38 17.82
C GLU A 46 0.57 16.27 18.99
N TRP A 47 1.86 16.28 18.68
CA TRP A 47 2.92 16.47 19.65
C TRP A 47 2.63 17.78 20.38
N ASP A 48 2.06 17.71 21.58
CA ASP A 48 1.85 18.87 22.43
C ASP A 48 3.20 19.27 23.04
N PRO A 49 3.84 20.37 22.57
CA PRO A 49 5.11 20.82 23.13
C PRO A 49 4.95 21.35 24.56
N SER A 50 3.71 21.60 25.02
CA SER A 50 3.40 22.12 26.35
C SER A 50 3.33 21.04 27.43
N VAL A 51 3.20 19.75 27.07
CA VAL A 51 3.41 18.61 28.00
C VAL A 51 4.90 18.30 28.11
N SER A 52 5.69 19.32 28.42
CA SER A 52 7.13 19.22 28.63
C SER A 52 7.43 18.79 30.06
N ASN A 53 7.27 17.49 30.35
CA ASN A 53 8.18 16.90 31.33
C ASN A 53 9.57 16.87 30.69
N ALA A 54 10.59 17.28 31.46
CA ALA A 54 11.96 17.61 31.03
C ALA A 54 12.79 16.48 30.37
N THR A 55 12.14 15.44 29.83
CA THR A 55 12.72 14.30 29.12
C THR A 55 12.05 14.03 27.77
N ALA A 56 11.22 14.94 27.27
CA ALA A 56 10.53 14.80 25.98
C ALA A 56 11.58 14.71 24.85
N VAL A 57 11.68 13.55 24.21
CA VAL A 57 12.59 13.29 23.09
C VAL A 57 12.15 14.17 21.92
N VAL A 58 12.94 15.20 21.61
CA VAL A 58 12.73 16.01 20.40
C VAL A 58 13.02 15.12 19.19
N GLY A 59 11.97 14.79 18.44
CA GLY A 59 12.09 14.08 17.17
C GLY A 59 12.87 14.87 16.13
N TYR A 60 13.63 14.18 15.28
CA TYR A 60 14.47 14.78 14.24
C TYR A 60 13.65 15.39 13.11
N TRP A 61 12.57 14.72 12.69
CA TRP A 61 11.71 15.20 11.62
C TRP A 61 10.69 16.22 12.15
N PRO A 62 10.39 17.28 11.37
CA PRO A 62 9.25 18.16 11.60
C PRO A 62 7.94 17.41 11.79
N PRO A 63 6.91 18.06 12.38
CA PRO A 63 5.60 17.45 12.60
C PRO A 63 5.07 16.71 11.36
N PRO A 64 4.44 15.55 11.53
CA PRO A 64 3.85 14.77 10.45
C PRO A 64 2.97 15.63 9.54
N SER A 65 3.21 15.53 8.23
CA SER A 65 2.40 16.21 7.21
C SER A 65 1.65 15.24 6.30
N GLY A 66 1.91 13.93 6.44
CA GLY A 66 1.17 12.88 5.77
C GLY A 66 -0.30 12.85 6.16
N ASP A 67 -1.10 12.20 5.32
CA ASP A 67 -2.52 11.97 5.56
C ASP A 67 -2.77 10.89 6.62
N PHE A 68 -1.76 10.07 6.93
CA PHE A 68 -1.85 8.93 7.84
C PHE A 68 -0.76 8.99 8.91
N ASN A 69 -1.18 8.84 10.18
CA ASN A 69 -0.30 8.71 11.34
C ASN A 69 -0.99 7.89 12.44
N TRP A 70 -1.33 6.63 12.16
CA TRP A 70 -2.00 5.77 13.15
C TRP A 70 -1.43 4.35 13.19
N CYS A 71 -0.36 4.09 12.44
CA CYS A 71 0.18 2.75 12.26
C CYS A 71 1.08 2.33 13.44
N GLU A 72 1.89 3.24 13.97
CA GLU A 72 2.75 3.02 15.16
C GLU A 72 2.84 4.34 15.96
N PRO A 73 3.10 4.32 17.28
CA PRO A 73 3.33 5.56 18.02
C PRO A 73 4.69 6.21 17.67
N ASP A 74 4.68 7.53 17.54
CA ASP A 74 5.78 8.33 17.01
C ASP A 74 6.99 8.36 17.96
N TYR A 75 8.20 8.17 17.42
CA TYR A 75 9.50 8.32 18.11
C TYR A 75 9.69 7.45 19.37
N VAL A 76 9.01 6.31 19.49
CA VAL A 76 9.10 5.41 20.66
C VAL A 76 10.52 4.86 20.87
N TYR A 77 11.23 4.54 19.77
CA TYR A 77 12.50 3.79 19.84
C TYR A 77 13.73 4.62 19.50
N THR A 78 13.58 5.66 18.68
CA THR A 78 14.70 6.50 18.21
C THR A 78 14.18 7.88 17.80
N PRO A 79 14.93 8.96 18.03
CA PRO A 79 14.55 10.30 17.57
C PRO A 79 14.66 10.47 16.05
N PHE A 80 15.28 9.53 15.31
CA PHE A 80 15.54 9.69 13.87
C PHE A 80 14.51 9.05 12.94
N VAL A 81 13.68 8.14 13.46
CA VAL A 81 12.69 7.38 12.68
C VAL A 81 11.37 7.48 13.43
N VAL A 82 10.35 8.01 12.77
CA VAL A 82 9.05 8.27 13.40
C VAL A 82 8.37 6.94 13.80
N GLU A 83 8.20 6.00 12.86
CA GLU A 83 7.61 4.68 13.10
C GLU A 83 8.65 3.57 12.77
N LEU A 84 9.42 3.13 13.77
CA LEU A 84 10.60 2.26 13.55
C LEU A 84 10.21 0.91 12.95
N TRP A 85 9.20 0.23 13.51
CA TRP A 85 8.85 -1.11 13.07
C TRP A 85 8.14 -1.10 11.73
N ASN A 86 7.29 -0.09 11.45
CA ASN A 86 6.71 0.05 10.11
C ASN A 86 7.81 0.31 9.07
N SER A 87 8.76 1.24 9.34
CA SER A 87 9.89 1.45 8.44
C SER A 87 10.73 0.20 8.20
N ALA A 88 11.07 -0.53 9.27
CA ALA A 88 11.93 -1.71 9.18
C ALA A 88 11.25 -2.87 8.44
N THR A 89 9.97 -3.12 8.73
CA THR A 89 9.22 -4.20 8.10
C THR A 89 8.90 -3.90 6.63
N SER A 90 8.69 -2.65 6.24
CA SER A 90 8.55 -2.26 4.83
C SER A 90 9.77 -2.61 3.98
N LEU A 91 10.99 -2.57 4.54
CA LEU A 91 12.21 -2.99 3.83
C LEU A 91 12.23 -4.48 3.48
N CYS A 92 11.41 -5.33 4.12
CA CYS A 92 11.30 -6.74 3.76
C CYS A 92 10.79 -6.94 2.31
N PHE A 93 10.11 -5.96 1.73
CA PHE A 93 9.68 -6.00 0.32
C PHE A 93 10.87 -6.04 -0.66
N LEU A 94 12.09 -5.71 -0.21
CA LEU A 94 13.31 -5.86 -1.01
C LEU A 94 13.75 -7.32 -1.17
N ILE A 95 13.35 -8.21 -0.26
CA ILE A 95 13.83 -9.60 -0.23
C ILE A 95 13.43 -10.34 -1.53
N GLY A 96 12.16 -10.25 -1.94
CA GLY A 96 11.67 -10.91 -3.14
C GLY A 96 12.43 -10.51 -4.41
N PRO A 97 12.52 -9.21 -4.74
CA PRO A 97 13.34 -8.71 -5.84
C PRO A 97 14.80 -9.17 -5.78
N LEU A 98 15.45 -9.11 -4.61
CA LEU A 98 16.85 -9.54 -4.46
C LEU A 98 17.04 -11.03 -4.75
N LEU A 99 16.13 -11.88 -4.29
CA LEU A 99 16.19 -13.33 -4.52
C LEU A 99 15.90 -13.71 -5.98
N LEU A 100 14.98 -13.01 -6.63
CA LEU A 100 14.48 -13.36 -7.97
C LEU A 100 15.24 -12.68 -9.12
N TRP A 101 16.06 -11.66 -8.82
CA TRP A 101 16.70 -10.82 -9.83
C TRP A 101 17.53 -11.62 -10.85
N SER A 102 18.44 -12.46 -10.37
CA SER A 102 19.40 -13.20 -11.21
C SER A 102 18.72 -14.27 -12.09
N GLY A 103 17.63 -14.87 -11.60
CA GLY A 103 16.85 -15.87 -12.34
C GLY A 103 15.89 -15.28 -13.38
N THR A 104 15.58 -13.99 -13.28
CA THR A 104 14.59 -13.33 -14.14
C THR A 104 15.21 -12.89 -15.45
N ARG A 105 14.69 -13.38 -16.58
CA ARG A 105 15.20 -13.06 -17.93
C ARG A 105 14.35 -12.07 -18.73
N THR A 106 13.07 -11.94 -18.40
CA THR A 106 12.16 -11.03 -19.11
C THR A 106 12.24 -9.62 -18.54
N PHE A 107 12.22 -8.62 -19.42
CA PHE A 107 12.30 -7.21 -19.04
C PHE A 107 11.08 -6.81 -18.20
N GLU A 108 9.91 -7.27 -18.59
CA GLU A 108 8.62 -6.98 -17.96
C GLU A 108 8.58 -7.45 -16.50
N VAL A 109 9.10 -8.64 -16.22
CA VAL A 109 9.15 -9.15 -14.84
C VAL A 109 10.19 -8.38 -14.03
N ARG A 110 11.34 -8.00 -14.61
CA ARG A 110 12.33 -7.15 -13.93
C ARG A 110 11.75 -5.79 -13.56
N VAL A 111 10.95 -5.17 -14.43
CA VAL A 111 10.24 -3.93 -14.11
C VAL A 111 9.33 -4.13 -12.90
N ASN A 112 8.55 -5.21 -12.86
CA ASN A 112 7.72 -5.52 -11.69
C ASN A 112 8.54 -5.74 -10.41
N LEU A 113 9.69 -6.43 -10.48
CA LEU A 113 10.57 -6.60 -9.32
C LEU A 113 11.12 -5.26 -8.81
N LEU A 114 11.51 -4.35 -9.73
CA LEU A 114 11.95 -3.00 -9.35
C LEU A 114 10.82 -2.18 -8.73
N LEU A 115 9.60 -2.30 -9.24
CA LEU A 115 8.43 -1.62 -8.69
C LEU A 115 8.09 -2.13 -7.28
N VAL A 116 8.18 -3.46 -7.04
CA VAL A 116 8.02 -4.03 -5.69
C VAL A 116 9.09 -3.51 -4.73
N ALA A 117 10.34 -3.42 -5.19
CA ALA A 117 11.40 -2.83 -4.38
C ALA A 117 11.14 -1.35 -4.07
N ALA A 118 10.64 -0.59 -5.06
CA ALA A 118 10.28 0.80 -4.89
C ALA A 118 9.11 1.00 -3.91
N ILE A 119 8.11 0.11 -3.91
CA ILE A 119 7.03 0.09 -2.90
C ILE A 119 7.62 -0.06 -1.50
N GLY A 120 8.50 -1.05 -1.29
CA GLY A 120 9.14 -1.27 0.01
C GLY A 120 9.95 -0.08 0.49
N LEU A 121 10.77 0.50 -0.39
CA LEU A 121 11.59 1.65 -0.08
C LEU A 121 10.75 2.91 0.19
N GLY A 122 9.71 3.15 -0.63
CA GLY A 122 8.81 4.27 -0.46
C GLY A 122 8.04 4.20 0.85
N SER A 123 7.48 3.04 1.17
CA SER A 123 6.83 2.78 2.45
C SER A 123 7.78 3.01 3.63
N ALA A 124 9.02 2.50 3.54
CA ALA A 124 10.01 2.72 4.60
C ALA A 124 10.34 4.21 4.81
N ILE A 125 10.48 4.97 3.72
CA ILE A 125 10.71 6.43 3.75
C ILE A 125 9.50 7.17 4.34
N PHE A 126 8.29 6.79 3.94
CA PHE A 126 7.07 7.39 4.47
C PHE A 126 6.99 7.18 5.98
N HIS A 127 7.04 5.95 6.46
CA HIS A 127 6.96 5.65 7.90
C HIS A 127 8.14 6.22 8.71
N ALA A 128 9.29 6.44 8.07
CA ALA A 128 10.43 7.02 8.76
C ALA A 128 10.27 8.53 9.01
N THR A 129 9.43 9.20 8.22
CA THR A 129 9.31 10.67 8.19
C THR A 129 7.91 11.19 8.49
N LEU A 130 6.87 10.40 8.18
CA LEU A 130 5.46 10.77 8.10
C LEU A 130 5.19 12.06 7.33
N HIS A 131 5.98 12.32 6.29
CA HIS A 131 5.82 13.49 5.44
C HIS A 131 5.03 13.19 4.18
N TYR A 132 4.24 14.16 3.73
CA TYR A 132 3.38 14.00 2.57
C TYR A 132 4.13 13.60 1.29
N LYS A 133 5.33 14.15 1.09
CA LYS A 133 6.17 13.77 -0.06
C LYS A 133 6.62 12.31 0.03
N GLY A 134 6.97 11.84 1.24
CA GLY A 134 7.26 10.43 1.49
C GLY A 134 6.06 9.54 1.20
N GLN A 135 4.86 9.99 1.56
CA GLN A 135 3.61 9.29 1.25
C GLN A 135 3.39 9.13 -0.26
N LEU A 136 3.69 10.16 -1.06
CA LEU A 136 3.64 10.02 -2.52
C LEU A 136 4.66 9.00 -3.04
N VAL A 137 5.84 8.92 -2.43
CA VAL A 137 6.86 7.91 -2.78
C VAL A 137 6.44 6.50 -2.36
N ASP A 138 5.60 6.34 -1.34
CA ASP A 138 4.98 5.06 -0.97
C ASP A 138 3.84 4.66 -1.94
N GLU A 139 2.93 5.60 -2.21
CA GLU A 139 1.71 5.31 -2.98
C GLU A 139 1.96 5.15 -4.49
N LEU A 140 2.77 6.01 -5.09
CA LEU A 140 2.93 6.05 -6.56
C LEU A 140 3.54 4.75 -7.14
N PRO A 141 4.57 4.12 -6.54
CA PRO A 141 5.06 2.83 -7.00
C PRO A 141 4.00 1.72 -7.00
N MET A 142 3.07 1.72 -6.04
CA MET A 142 1.95 0.76 -6.02
C MET A 142 1.03 0.96 -7.24
N ILE A 143 0.74 2.22 -7.58
CA ILE A 143 -0.03 2.55 -8.78
C ILE A 143 0.71 2.11 -10.05
N CYS A 144 2.01 2.43 -10.16
CA CYS A 144 2.83 2.01 -11.29
C CYS A 144 2.88 0.48 -11.46
N TYR A 145 2.97 -0.27 -10.36
CA TYR A 145 2.93 -1.74 -10.38
C TYR A 145 1.63 -2.29 -10.96
N VAL A 146 0.48 -1.76 -10.52
CA VAL A 146 -0.83 -2.17 -11.03
C VAL A 146 -1.00 -1.77 -12.49
N VAL A 147 -0.66 -0.52 -12.84
CA VAL A 147 -0.70 -0.03 -14.23
C VAL A 147 0.13 -0.91 -15.16
N HIS A 148 1.38 -1.22 -14.79
CA HIS A 148 2.27 -2.04 -15.61
C HIS A 148 1.73 -3.47 -15.75
N THR A 149 1.27 -4.09 -14.65
CA THR A 149 0.69 -5.43 -14.67
C THR A 149 -0.55 -5.50 -15.56
N VAL A 150 -1.44 -4.52 -15.46
CA VAL A 150 -2.66 -4.44 -16.28
C VAL A 150 -2.33 -4.19 -17.75
N ALA A 151 -1.32 -3.36 -18.06
CA ALA A 151 -0.84 -3.16 -19.42
C ALA A 151 -0.33 -4.47 -20.06
N LEU A 152 0.43 -5.28 -19.31
CA LEU A 152 0.90 -6.61 -19.76
C LEU A 152 -0.24 -7.59 -19.99
N LEU A 153 -1.30 -7.54 -19.18
CA LEU A 153 -2.49 -8.37 -19.39
C LEU A 153 -3.35 -7.86 -20.56
N SER A 154 -3.39 -6.55 -20.79
CA SER A 154 -4.16 -5.93 -21.88
C SER A 154 -3.68 -6.34 -23.28
N SER A 155 -2.40 -6.75 -23.40
CA SER A 155 -1.88 -7.31 -24.65
C SER A 155 -2.35 -8.75 -24.90
N ARG A 156 -2.98 -9.39 -23.91
CA ARG A 156 -3.46 -10.78 -23.96
C ARG A 156 -4.99 -10.90 -23.80
N ASP A 157 -5.63 -9.92 -23.16
CA ASP A 157 -7.07 -9.89 -22.88
C ASP A 157 -7.69 -8.56 -23.31
N VAL A 158 -8.71 -8.65 -24.17
CA VAL A 158 -9.48 -7.50 -24.68
C VAL A 158 -10.38 -6.86 -23.62
N SER A 159 -10.66 -7.58 -22.53
CA SER A 159 -11.56 -7.16 -21.44
C SER A 159 -10.87 -6.27 -20.41
N CYS A 160 -9.59 -5.97 -20.62
CA CYS A 160 -8.78 -5.15 -19.73
C CYS A 160 -9.32 -3.72 -19.59
N PRO A 161 -9.45 -3.15 -18.37
CA PRO A 161 -10.04 -1.84 -18.14
C PRO A 161 -9.06 -0.72 -18.47
N LYS A 162 -8.80 -0.51 -19.76
CA LYS A 162 -7.85 0.51 -20.26
C LYS A 162 -8.11 1.92 -19.71
N PRO A 163 -9.37 2.39 -19.62
CA PRO A 163 -9.65 3.71 -19.08
C PRO A 163 -9.18 3.89 -17.62
N LEU A 164 -9.27 2.83 -16.80
CA LEU A 164 -8.91 2.92 -15.38
C LEU A 164 -7.41 3.11 -15.16
N TYR A 165 -6.56 2.35 -15.87
CA TYR A 165 -5.13 2.52 -15.71
C TYR A 165 -4.60 3.79 -16.37
N ILE A 166 -5.22 4.26 -17.46
CA ILE A 166 -4.91 5.59 -18.04
C ILE A 166 -5.28 6.70 -17.05
N ALA A 167 -6.44 6.61 -16.41
CA ALA A 167 -6.85 7.56 -15.37
C ALA A 167 -5.85 7.57 -14.21
N MET A 168 -5.38 6.40 -13.74
CA MET A 168 -4.37 6.32 -12.70
C MET A 168 -3.05 7.04 -13.06
N ILE A 169 -2.58 6.92 -14.31
CA ILE A 169 -1.39 7.65 -14.78
C ILE A 169 -1.62 9.16 -14.74
N VAL A 170 -2.74 9.63 -15.33
CA VAL A 170 -3.06 11.06 -15.40
C VAL A 170 -3.22 11.66 -14.01
N LEU A 171 -3.89 10.95 -13.09
CA LEU A 171 -4.08 11.39 -11.72
C LEU A 171 -2.77 11.40 -10.93
N SER A 172 -1.88 10.42 -11.15
CA SER A 172 -0.54 10.43 -10.56
C SER A 172 0.25 11.67 -10.99
N MET A 173 0.19 12.04 -12.28
CA MET A 173 0.85 13.25 -12.79
C MET A 173 0.20 14.52 -12.23
N LEU A 174 -1.13 14.56 -12.08
CA LEU A 174 -1.85 15.65 -11.45
C LEU A 174 -1.37 15.86 -10.01
N LEU A 175 -1.24 14.78 -9.22
CA LEU A 175 -0.80 14.84 -7.83
C LEU A 175 0.65 15.34 -7.71
N LEU A 176 1.52 14.97 -8.64
CA LEU A 176 2.90 15.48 -8.68
C LEU A 176 2.99 16.97 -9.06
N GLY A 177 2.00 17.47 -9.81
CA GLY A 177 1.98 18.85 -10.34
C GLY A 177 1.18 19.86 -9.53
N THR A 178 0.45 19.44 -8.50
CA THR A 178 -0.47 20.31 -7.73
C THR A 178 -0.12 20.30 -6.24
N SER A 179 -0.40 21.41 -5.55
CA SER A 179 -0.22 21.46 -4.10
C SER A 179 -1.30 20.63 -3.40
N ARG A 180 -0.92 19.95 -2.32
CA ARG A 180 -1.83 19.13 -1.49
C ARG A 180 -3.10 19.87 -1.08
N GLU A 181 -2.98 21.17 -0.78
CA GLU A 181 -4.10 21.95 -0.25
C GLU A 181 -5.16 22.32 -1.28
N GLU A 182 -4.82 22.24 -2.56
CA GLU A 182 -5.73 22.58 -3.64
C GLU A 182 -6.86 21.54 -3.74
N LEU A 183 -8.08 22.02 -4.01
CA LEU A 183 -9.25 21.15 -4.18
C LEU A 183 -9.04 20.10 -5.29
N ILE A 184 -8.36 20.49 -6.37
CA ILE A 184 -8.06 19.60 -7.50
C ILE A 184 -7.18 18.42 -7.08
N HIS A 185 -6.23 18.66 -6.17
CA HIS A 185 -5.34 17.64 -5.64
C HIS A 185 -6.11 16.65 -4.76
N LYS A 186 -6.93 17.17 -3.84
CA LYS A 186 -7.78 16.37 -2.94
C LYS A 186 -8.78 15.50 -3.74
N ALA A 187 -9.45 16.09 -4.73
CA ALA A 187 -10.36 15.37 -5.63
C ALA A 187 -9.60 14.33 -6.49
N GLY A 188 -8.44 14.69 -7.02
CA GLY A 188 -7.59 13.79 -7.81
C GLY A 188 -7.15 12.57 -7.02
N ARG A 189 -6.77 12.75 -5.75
CA ARG A 189 -6.38 11.67 -4.83
C ARG A 189 -7.54 10.69 -4.59
N VAL A 190 -8.74 11.19 -4.31
CA VAL A 190 -9.93 10.33 -4.15
C VAL A 190 -10.20 9.54 -5.43
N LEU A 191 -10.19 10.20 -6.60
CA LEU A 191 -10.44 9.52 -7.86
C LEU A 191 -9.36 8.48 -8.21
N MET A 192 -8.11 8.74 -7.82
CA MET A 192 -6.99 7.81 -8.00
C MET A 192 -7.22 6.54 -7.18
N VAL A 193 -7.60 6.67 -5.91
CA VAL A 193 -7.89 5.54 -5.01
C VAL A 193 -9.08 4.71 -5.51
N LEU A 194 -10.14 5.37 -5.99
CA LEU A 194 -11.29 4.68 -6.58
C LEU A 194 -10.92 3.92 -7.85
N SER A 195 -10.12 4.54 -8.72
CA SER A 195 -9.64 3.92 -9.97
C SER A 195 -8.75 2.72 -9.68
N PHE A 196 -7.83 2.85 -8.71
CA PHE A 196 -6.98 1.77 -8.22
C PHE A 196 -7.80 0.61 -7.67
N SER A 197 -8.79 0.90 -6.80
CA SER A 197 -9.65 -0.12 -6.20
C SER A 197 -10.44 -0.90 -7.26
N ALA A 198 -11.05 -0.19 -8.22
CA ALA A 198 -11.78 -0.81 -9.31
C ALA A 198 -10.87 -1.67 -10.21
N CYS A 199 -9.65 -1.19 -10.49
CA CYS A 199 -8.67 -1.91 -11.28
C CYS A 199 -8.15 -3.17 -10.55
N PHE A 200 -7.93 -3.08 -9.24
CA PHE A 200 -7.53 -4.20 -8.39
C PHE A 200 -8.62 -5.28 -8.34
N VAL A 201 -9.89 -4.89 -8.18
CA VAL A 201 -11.03 -5.83 -8.23
C VAL A 201 -11.08 -6.54 -9.57
N TRP A 202 -10.91 -5.81 -10.68
CA TRP A 202 -10.84 -6.44 -12.00
C TRP A 202 -9.69 -7.45 -12.09
N LEU A 203 -8.47 -7.06 -11.68
CA LEU A 203 -7.31 -7.94 -11.69
C LEU A 203 -7.54 -9.22 -10.87
N ALA A 204 -8.13 -9.06 -9.69
CA ALA A 204 -8.51 -10.17 -8.82
C ALA A 204 -9.53 -11.11 -9.48
N CYS A 205 -10.53 -10.58 -10.18
CA CYS A 205 -11.50 -11.37 -10.93
C CYS A 205 -10.88 -12.08 -12.14
N SER A 206 -9.91 -11.47 -12.81
CA SER A 206 -9.23 -12.06 -13.97
C SER A 206 -8.22 -13.16 -13.62
N LEU A 207 -7.86 -13.29 -12.34
CA LEU A 207 -7.01 -14.37 -11.81
C LEU A 207 -7.83 -15.57 -11.27
N ALA A 208 -9.15 -15.56 -11.45
CA ALA A 208 -10.09 -16.63 -11.07
C ALA A 208 -10.14 -17.75 -12.12
#